data_AF-A0A7X1U462-F1
#
_entry.id   AF-A0A7X1U462-F1
#
_cell.length_a   1.000
_cell.length_b   1.000
_cell.length_c   1.000
_cell.angle_alpha   90.00
_cell.angle_beta   90.00
_cell.angle_gamma   90.00
#
_symmetry.space_group_name_H-M   'P 1'
#
loop_
_entity.id
_entity.type
_entity.pdbx_description
1 polymer ?
#
loop_
_entity_poly.entity_id
_entity_poly.type
_entity_poly.pdbx_seq_one_letter_code
_entity_poly.pdbx_strand_id
1 'polypeptide(L)'
;MNNQEHRMRLLELATDLYQATSENRPDKLQIKMNIRDAIEEALAGGVAQSIAHDLRDNIAPFCLPFDEERYLDLCVLAEAVAEGRSALLKAYKIRILQADLG
;
A
#
# COMPACT_ATOMS: atom_id res chain seq x y z
N MET A 1 2.96 -1.73 15.41
CA MET A 1 2.85 -0.30 15.13
C MET A 1 1.39 0.11 15.30
N ASN A 2 1.11 1.37 15.62
CA ASN A 2 -0.24 1.92 15.56
C ASN A 2 -0.59 2.39 14.14
N ASN A 3 -1.86 2.70 13.87
CA ASN A 3 -2.31 3.06 12.52
C ASN A 3 -1.60 4.32 11.96
N GLN A 4 -1.25 5.29 12.80
CA GLN A 4 -0.52 6.48 12.36
C GLN A 4 0.94 6.16 12.02
N GLU A 5 1.58 5.27 12.77
CA GLU A 5 2.92 4.76 12.44
C GLU A 5 2.91 4.01 11.10
N HIS A 6 1.88 3.19 10.83
CA HIS A 6 1.72 2.53 9.53
C HIS A 6 1.56 3.54 8.40
N ARG A 7 0.72 4.56 8.58
CA ARG A 7 0.55 5.65 7.61
C ARG A 7 1.87 6.34 7.30
N MET A 8 2.60 6.78 8.32
CA MET A 8 3.88 7.47 8.13
C MET A 8 4.88 6.59 7.38
N ARG A 9 5.01 5.31 7.76
CA ARG A 9 5.90 4.37 7.08
C ARG A 9 5.54 4.16 5.62
N LEU A 10 4.25 4.03 5.29
CA LEU A 10 3.80 3.88 3.91
C LEU A 10 4.09 5.15 3.08
N LEU A 11 3.87 6.34 3.64
CA LEU A 11 4.13 7.62 2.96
C LEU A 11 5.64 7.88 2.75
N GLU A 12 6.47 7.56 3.74
CA GLU A 12 7.92 7.64 3.64
C GLU A 12 8.43 6.73 2.51
N LEU A 13 8.04 5.45 2.52
CA LEU A 13 8.42 4.50 1.48
C LEU A 13 7.90 4.90 0.08
N ALA A 14 6.68 5.46 0.01
CA ALA A 14 6.12 5.97 -1.25
C ALA A 14 6.99 7.09 -1.82
N THR A 15 7.36 8.04 -0.97
CA THR A 15 8.19 9.20 -1.34
C THR A 15 9.59 8.76 -1.74
N ASP A 16 10.18 7.83 -0.98
CA ASP A 16 11.49 7.26 -1.29
C ASP A 16 11.49 6.52 -2.63
N LEU A 17 10.45 5.72 -2.92
CA LEU A 17 10.37 5.01 -4.21
C LEU A 17 10.15 5.97 -5.37
N TYR A 18 9.35 7.02 -5.18
CA TYR A 18 9.12 8.05 -6.20
C TYR A 18 10.43 8.79 -6.53
N GLN A 19 11.17 9.24 -5.51
CA GLN A 19 12.48 9.84 -5.69
C GLN A 19 13.49 8.88 -6.33
N ALA A 20 13.57 7.64 -5.82
CA ALA A 20 14.45 6.62 -6.37
C ALA A 20 14.15 6.32 -7.85
N THR A 21 12.87 6.36 -8.24
CA THR A 21 12.41 6.24 -9.63
C THR A 21 12.88 7.41 -10.48
N SER A 22 12.65 8.65 -10.03
CA SER A 22 13.09 9.86 -10.73
C SER A 22 14.61 9.96 -10.88
N GLU A 23 15.36 9.53 -9.87
CA GLU A 23 16.82 9.59 -9.82
C GLU A 23 17.50 8.32 -10.39
N ASN A 24 16.70 7.33 -10.81
CA ASN A 24 17.17 6.04 -11.28
C ASN A 24 18.13 5.32 -10.30
N ARG A 25 17.84 5.40 -9.00
CA ARG A 25 18.66 4.78 -7.95
C ARG A 25 18.62 3.24 -8.01
N PRO A 26 19.70 2.55 -7.62
CA PRO A 26 19.78 1.08 -7.68
C PRO A 26 18.90 0.35 -6.66
N ASP A 27 18.47 1.02 -5.59
CA ASP A 27 17.73 0.46 -4.47
C ASP A 27 16.19 0.44 -4.64
N LYS A 28 15.68 0.92 -5.79
CA LYS A 28 14.23 0.92 -6.12
C LYS A 28 13.53 -0.41 -5.86
N LEU A 29 14.18 -1.53 -6.21
CA LEU A 29 13.61 -2.86 -6.04
C LEU A 29 13.44 -3.18 -4.55
N GLN A 30 14.44 -2.84 -3.72
CA GLN A 30 14.38 -3.06 -2.28
C GLN A 30 13.29 -2.20 -1.64
N ILE A 31 13.21 -0.90 -2.00
CA ILE A 31 12.16 -0.01 -1.48
C ILE A 31 10.77 -0.55 -1.86
N LYS A 32 10.61 -1.04 -3.10
CA LYS A 32 9.36 -1.66 -3.55
C LYS A 32 9.02 -2.91 -2.73
N MET A 33 9.99 -3.76 -2.41
CA MET A 33 9.76 -4.91 -1.51
C MET A 33 9.31 -4.45 -0.12
N ASN A 34 9.96 -3.42 0.44
CA ASN A 34 9.59 -2.86 1.74
C ASN A 34 8.15 -2.29 1.74
N ILE A 35 7.72 -1.66 0.64
CA ILE A 35 6.33 -1.20 0.48
C ILE A 35 5.36 -2.38 0.52
N ARG A 36 5.67 -3.45 -0.22
CA ARG A 36 4.81 -4.63 -0.27
C ARG A 36 4.62 -5.22 1.12
N ASP A 37 5.70 -5.40 1.86
CA ASP A 37 5.67 -5.90 3.24
C ASP A 37 4.89 -4.95 4.17
N ALA A 38 5.11 -3.64 4.04
CA ALA A 38 4.42 -2.62 4.84
C ALA A 38 2.90 -2.60 4.60
N ILE A 39 2.46 -2.85 3.36
CA ILE A 39 1.03 -2.97 3.02
C ILE A 39 0.42 -4.17 3.76
N GLU A 40 1.08 -5.32 3.74
CA GLU A 40 0.54 -6.52 4.42
C GLU A 40 0.49 -6.33 5.92
N GLU A 41 1.56 -5.77 6.49
CA GLU A 41 1.66 -5.49 7.91
C GLU A 41 0.57 -4.51 8.37
N ALA A 42 0.31 -3.46 7.58
CA ALA A 42 -0.71 -2.45 7.88
C ALA A 42 -2.15 -2.98 7.83
N LEU A 43 -2.39 -4.04 7.04
CA LEU A 43 -3.72 -4.61 6.85
C LEU A 43 -3.95 -5.90 7.66
N ALA A 44 -2.89 -6.46 8.25
CA ALA A 44 -2.95 -7.68 9.04
C ALA A 44 -3.92 -7.55 10.23
N GLY A 45 -4.80 -8.55 10.40
CA GLY A 45 -5.82 -8.58 11.44
C GLY A 45 -6.96 -7.57 11.24
N GLY A 46 -6.95 -6.80 10.14
CA GLY A 46 -7.95 -5.78 9.82
C GLY A 46 -9.02 -6.25 8.85
N VAL A 47 -10.00 -5.37 8.58
CA VAL A 47 -11.12 -5.64 7.65
C VAL A 47 -10.72 -5.77 6.19
N ALA A 48 -9.50 -5.37 5.84
CA ALA A 48 -8.97 -5.43 4.48
C ALA A 48 -7.85 -6.47 4.35
N GLN A 49 -7.65 -7.34 5.34
CA GLN A 49 -6.63 -8.39 5.29
C GLN A 49 -6.82 -9.31 4.07
N SER A 50 -8.06 -9.64 3.70
CA SER A 50 -8.37 -10.54 2.57
C SER A 50 -7.90 -10.00 1.22
N ILE A 51 -7.70 -8.69 1.10
CA ILE A 51 -7.23 -8.04 -0.13
C ILE A 51 -5.79 -7.52 -0.04
N ALA A 52 -5.05 -7.83 1.04
CA ALA A 52 -3.72 -7.29 1.26
C ALA A 52 -2.74 -7.67 0.14
N HIS A 53 -2.77 -8.93 -0.30
CA HIS A 53 -1.97 -9.43 -1.43
C HIS A 53 -2.29 -8.69 -2.74
N ASP A 54 -3.58 -8.56 -3.07
CA ASP A 54 -4.02 -7.86 -4.28
C ASP A 54 -3.64 -6.38 -4.26
N LEU A 55 -3.71 -5.73 -3.08
CA LEU A 55 -3.30 -4.34 -2.93
C LEU A 55 -1.80 -4.17 -3.12
N ARG A 56 -0.95 -5.00 -2.48
CA ARG A 56 0.50 -4.90 -2.69
C ARG A 56 0.91 -5.17 -4.14
N ASP A 57 0.22 -6.05 -4.84
CA ASP A 57 0.54 -6.41 -6.22
C ASP A 57 0.13 -5.32 -7.20
N ASN A 58 -1.00 -4.66 -6.97
CA ASN A 58 -1.45 -3.55 -7.80
C ASN A 58 -0.65 -2.27 -7.54
N ILE A 59 -0.44 -1.93 -6.26
CA ILE A 59 0.23 -0.69 -5.85
C ILE A 59 1.74 -0.78 -6.05
N ALA A 60 2.36 -1.92 -5.73
CA ALA A 60 3.80 -2.13 -5.82
C ALA A 60 4.14 -3.39 -6.65
N PRO A 61 3.84 -3.38 -7.97
CA PRO A 61 4.04 -4.54 -8.85
C PRO A 61 5.53 -4.83 -9.08
N PHE A 62 5.93 -6.09 -9.00
CA PHE A 62 7.33 -6.48 -9.19
C PHE A 62 7.88 -6.09 -10.57
N CYS A 63 7.16 -6.46 -11.63
CA CYS A 63 7.66 -6.38 -13.01
C CYS A 63 7.26 -5.10 -13.74
N LEU A 64 6.45 -4.23 -13.12
CA LEU A 64 5.99 -2.99 -13.74
C LEU A 64 6.68 -1.76 -13.13
N PRO A 65 6.80 -0.65 -13.89
CA PRO A 65 7.27 0.61 -13.35
C PRO A 65 6.41 1.07 -12.17
N PHE A 66 7.01 1.80 -11.24
CA PHE A 66 6.27 2.56 -10.25
C PHE A 66 6.07 3.97 -10.80
N ASP A 67 4.83 4.42 -10.92
CA ASP A 67 4.44 5.68 -11.54
C ASP A 67 3.56 6.50 -10.58
N GLU A 68 3.12 7.67 -11.05
CA GLU A 68 2.35 8.62 -10.25
C GLU A 68 1.00 8.04 -9.78
N GLU A 69 0.34 7.21 -10.59
CA GLU A 69 -0.91 6.54 -10.22
C GLU A 69 -0.69 5.63 -8.99
N ARG A 70 0.34 4.79 -9.03
CA ARG A 70 0.68 3.90 -7.91
C ARG A 70 1.12 4.64 -6.66
N TYR A 71 1.80 5.78 -6.83
CA TYR A 71 2.12 6.66 -5.72
C TYR A 71 0.84 7.19 -5.05
N LEU A 72 -0.12 7.67 -5.83
CA LEU A 72 -1.40 8.15 -5.32
C LEU A 72 -2.21 7.03 -4.63
N ASP A 73 -2.25 5.83 -5.22
CA ASP A 73 -2.91 4.67 -4.61
C ASP A 73 -2.31 4.31 -3.25
N LEU A 74 -0.98 4.36 -3.13
CA LEU A 74 -0.29 4.11 -1.86
C LEU A 74 -0.62 5.19 -0.82
N CYS A 75 -0.70 6.46 -1.22
CA CYS A 75 -1.12 7.55 -0.36
C CYS A 75 -2.57 7.38 0.13
N VAL A 76 -3.49 7.01 -0.77
CA VAL A 76 -4.90 6.73 -0.42
C VAL A 76 -4.99 5.56 0.58
N LEU A 77 -4.23 4.49 0.34
CA LEU A 77 -4.15 3.37 1.27
C LEU A 77 -3.62 3.82 2.64
N ALA A 78 -2.55 4.60 2.69
CA ALA A 78 -1.95 5.07 3.93
C ALA A 78 -2.93 5.91 4.78
N GLU A 79 -3.67 6.83 4.14
CA GLU A 79 -4.71 7.61 4.82
C GLU A 79 -5.87 6.73 5.31
N ALA A 80 -6.33 5.79 4.49
CA ALA A 80 -7.39 4.86 4.88
C ALA A 80 -6.97 3.98 6.07
N VAL A 81 -5.72 3.53 6.12
CA VAL A 81 -5.16 2.77 7.26
C VAL A 81 -5.18 3.62 8.54
N ALA A 82 -4.76 4.88 8.47
CA ALA A 82 -4.77 5.79 9.62
C ALA A 82 -6.17 6.00 10.19
N GLU A 83 -7.16 6.23 9.34
CA GLU A 83 -8.56 6.42 9.73
C GLU A 83 -9.26 5.10 10.11
N GLY A 84 -8.63 3.96 9.81
CA GLY A 84 -9.04 2.63 10.24
C GLY A 84 -10.24 2.05 9.48
N ARG A 85 -11.02 1.21 10.17
CA ARG A 85 -12.04 0.34 9.55
C ARG A 85 -13.02 1.08 8.62
N SER A 86 -13.55 2.22 9.06
CA SER A 86 -14.57 2.95 8.30
C SER A 86 -14.02 3.44 6.96
N ALA A 87 -12.81 4.01 6.96
CA ALA A 87 -12.16 4.52 5.77
C ALA A 87 -11.70 3.41 4.83
N LEU A 88 -11.15 2.32 5.37
CA LEU A 88 -10.79 1.13 4.58
C LEU A 88 -12.02 0.54 3.86
N LEU A 89 -13.17 0.46 4.53
CA LEU A 89 -14.41 0.04 3.88
C LEU A 89 -14.85 1.08 2.84
N LYS A 90 -14.79 2.37 3.15
CA LYS A 90 -15.15 3.41 2.17
C LYS A 90 -14.31 3.33 0.89
N ALA A 91 -13.01 3.07 1.01
CA ALA A 91 -12.09 2.98 -0.12
C ALA A 91 -12.19 1.65 -0.88
N TYR A 92 -12.33 0.52 -0.17
CA TYR A 92 -12.11 -0.81 -0.74
C TYR A 92 -13.28 -1.79 -0.56
N LYS A 93 -14.47 -1.35 -0.12
CA LYS A 93 -15.62 -2.23 0.16
C LYS A 93 -15.92 -3.24 -0.94
N ILE A 94 -15.95 -2.82 -2.20
CA ILE A 94 -16.28 -3.72 -3.32
C ILE A 94 -15.24 -4.85 -3.42
N ARG A 95 -13.95 -4.50 -3.34
CA ARG A 95 -12.85 -5.48 -3.42
C ARG A 95 -12.86 -6.43 -2.24
N ILE A 96 -13.08 -5.92 -1.02
CA ILE A 96 -13.18 -6.73 0.20
C ILE A 96 -14.33 -7.73 0.07
N LEU A 97 -15.52 -7.26 -0.32
CA LEU A 97 -16.68 -8.14 -0.50
C LEU A 97 -16.45 -9.19 -1.58
N GLN A 98 -15.77 -8.85 -2.68
CA GLN A 98 -15.45 -9.80 -3.73
C GLN A 98 -14.46 -10.87 -3.26
N ALA A 99 -13.43 -10.50 -2.50
CA ALA A 99 -12.45 -11.43 -1.96
C ALA A 99 -13.05 -12.36 -0.89
N ASP A 100 -13.98 -11.87 -0.08
CA ASP A 100 -14.62 -12.65 0.98
C ASP A 100 -15.73 -13.60 0.46
N LEU A 101 -16.23 -13.39 -0.77
CA LEU A 101 -17.27 -14.20 -1.40
C LEU A 101 -16.74 -15.28 -2.36
N GLY A 102 -15.45 -15.22 -2.70
CA GLY A 102 -14.76 -16.21 -3.55
C GLY A 102 -14.26 -17.42 -2.77
#